data_AF-A0ABD2S0A6-F1
#
_entry.id   AF-A0ABD2S0A6-F1
#
_cell.length_a   1.000
_cell.length_b   1.000
_cell.length_c   1.000
_cell.angle_alpha   90.00
_cell.angle_beta   90.00
_cell.angle_gamma   90.00
#
_symmetry.space_group_name_H-M   'P 1'
#
loop_
_entity.id
_entity.type
_entity.pdbx_description
1 polymer ?
#
loop_
_entity_poly.entity_id
_entity_poly.type
_entity_poly.pdbx_seq_one_letter_code
_entity_poly.pdbx_strand_id
1 'polypeptide(L)'
;MASTFSSLQTINSSITNFPCVPIIRKPKLHISLTKTSISSLRVECCSSSAKTYNEDEEMDKIRRLQNGSDVRGVALQGEKGRSVDLTPPAIEAIAESFGEWVIKGLNNKEKVVMVSLGKDPRISGNTLSVAVFSGLTRAGCMVFDMGLATTPACFMSTILPPCQYDASIMMTASHLPYTRNGLKFFTKKGGLTSVEVEEICEEAARKYAKRFAKVSTTLPTRPTKVDFMSNYAKHLRDIIKERVNHPYHYDTPLKGFQK
;
A
#
# COMPACT_ATOMS: atom_id res chain seq x y z
N MET A 1 -48.00 -34.92 -21.83
CA MET A 1 -46.75 -35.19 -21.08
C MET A 1 -45.64 -35.49 -22.08
N ALA A 2 -44.78 -34.51 -22.36
CA ALA A 2 -43.49 -34.71 -23.01
C ALA A 2 -42.67 -33.43 -22.80
N SER A 3 -41.53 -33.58 -22.14
CA SER A 3 -40.56 -32.56 -21.77
C SER A 3 -39.64 -32.22 -22.94
N THR A 4 -39.44 -30.93 -23.22
CA THR A 4 -38.39 -30.46 -24.15
C THR A 4 -37.46 -29.47 -23.44
N PHE A 5 -36.21 -29.90 -23.27
CA PHE A 5 -35.05 -29.09 -22.91
C PHE A 5 -34.65 -28.17 -24.08
N SER A 6 -34.24 -26.95 -23.80
CA SER A 6 -33.48 -26.06 -24.70
C SER A 6 -32.75 -25.00 -23.85
N SER A 7 -31.54 -25.34 -23.40
CA SER A 7 -30.24 -24.78 -23.82
C SER A 7 -30.00 -23.31 -23.43
N LEU A 8 -29.20 -23.15 -22.36
CA LEU A 8 -28.53 -21.91 -21.97
C LEU A 8 -27.56 -21.46 -23.07
N GLN A 9 -27.75 -20.26 -23.60
CA GLN A 9 -26.74 -19.58 -24.40
C GLN A 9 -25.72 -18.90 -23.48
N THR A 10 -24.51 -19.45 -23.48
CA THR A 10 -23.32 -18.86 -22.88
C THR A 10 -22.89 -17.65 -23.71
N ILE A 11 -22.99 -16.45 -23.14
CA ILE A 11 -22.45 -15.23 -23.75
C ILE A 11 -20.92 -15.26 -23.57
N ASN A 12 -20.22 -15.52 -24.67
CA ASN A 12 -18.79 -15.33 -24.81
C ASN A 12 -18.45 -13.84 -24.65
N SER A 13 -17.90 -13.45 -23.50
CA SER A 13 -17.22 -12.16 -23.36
C SER A 13 -15.78 -12.32 -23.83
N SER A 14 -15.47 -11.59 -24.90
CA SER A 14 -14.13 -11.44 -25.46
C SER A 14 -13.14 -10.96 -24.39
N ILE A 15 -12.27 -11.86 -23.96
CA ILE A 15 -11.14 -11.59 -23.07
C ILE A 15 -10.19 -10.66 -23.82
N THR A 16 -10.14 -9.39 -23.43
CA THR A 16 -9.07 -8.49 -23.83
C THR A 16 -7.82 -8.86 -23.04
N ASN A 17 -6.88 -9.52 -23.71
CA ASN A 17 -5.57 -9.88 -23.16
C ASN A 17 -4.74 -8.61 -22.91
N PHE A 18 -4.67 -8.19 -21.64
CA PHE A 18 -3.61 -7.32 -21.12
C PHE A 18 -2.81 -8.11 -20.08
N PRO A 19 -1.47 -7.96 -20.00
CA PRO A 19 -0.64 -8.86 -19.21
C PRO A 19 -0.78 -8.49 -17.74
N CYS A 20 -1.68 -9.17 -17.03
CA CYS A 20 -1.70 -9.17 -15.58
C CYS A 20 -1.23 -10.54 -15.10
N VAL A 21 -0.14 -10.50 -14.31
CA VAL A 21 0.57 -11.61 -13.67
C VAL A 21 1.56 -12.36 -14.58
N PRO A 22 2.88 -12.07 -14.51
CA PRO A 22 3.88 -13.02 -14.98
C PRO A 22 3.90 -14.24 -14.04
N ILE A 23 3.66 -15.43 -14.58
CA ILE A 23 3.96 -16.69 -13.90
C ILE A 23 5.48 -16.87 -13.90
N ILE A 24 6.14 -16.48 -12.80
CA ILE A 24 7.59 -16.70 -12.63
C ILE A 24 7.80 -18.04 -11.94
N ARG A 25 8.33 -19.03 -12.68
CA ARG A 25 8.87 -20.28 -12.11
C ARG A 25 10.25 -19.99 -11.52
N LYS A 26 10.51 -20.49 -10.30
CA LYS A 26 11.78 -20.32 -9.56
C LYS A 26 12.97 -20.88 -10.38
N PRO A 27 14.09 -20.16 -10.52
CA PRO A 27 15.35 -20.77 -10.94
C PRO A 27 15.95 -21.55 -9.76
N LYS A 28 16.39 -22.79 -10.00
CA LYS A 28 17.28 -23.50 -9.07
C LYS A 28 18.68 -22.91 -9.23
N LEU A 29 19.16 -22.13 -8.26
CA LEU A 29 20.58 -21.78 -8.16
C LEU A 29 21.29 -22.77 -7.23
N HIS A 30 22.22 -23.53 -7.81
CA HIS A 30 23.29 -24.19 -7.08
C HIS A 30 24.42 -23.16 -6.90
N ILE A 31 24.74 -22.79 -5.66
CA ILE A 31 25.88 -21.93 -5.36
C ILE A 31 27.01 -22.83 -4.83
N SER A 32 28.11 -22.89 -5.57
CA SER A 32 29.38 -23.45 -5.14
C SER A 32 30.19 -22.37 -4.41
N LEU A 33 30.54 -22.61 -3.15
CA LEU A 33 31.34 -21.72 -2.31
C LEU A 33 32.84 -22.03 -2.50
N THR A 34 33.56 -21.16 -3.19
CA THR A 34 35.04 -21.10 -3.11
C THR A 34 35.44 -19.99 -2.14
N LYS A 35 36.17 -20.35 -1.08
CA LYS A 35 36.73 -19.41 -0.09
C LYS A 35 37.82 -18.56 -0.74
N THR A 36 37.70 -17.25 -0.65
CA THR A 36 38.84 -16.34 -0.86
C THR A 36 38.86 -15.31 0.27
N SER A 37 40.01 -15.23 0.92
CA SER A 37 40.33 -14.36 2.06
C SER A 37 40.37 -12.90 1.62
N ILE A 38 39.71 -12.00 2.36
CA ILE A 38 39.87 -10.55 2.21
C ILE A 38 40.29 -9.99 3.57
N SER A 39 41.47 -9.37 3.56
CA SER A 39 42.14 -8.72 4.67
C SER A 39 41.34 -7.53 5.23
N SER A 40 41.23 -7.45 6.56
CA SER A 40 40.56 -6.38 7.28
C SER A 40 41.33 -5.05 7.21
N LEU A 41 40.74 -4.04 6.57
CA LEU A 41 41.13 -2.65 6.77
C LEU A 41 40.27 -2.07 7.91
N ARG A 42 40.90 -1.78 9.05
CA ARG A 42 40.29 -1.04 10.16
C ARG A 42 40.11 0.42 9.73
N VAL A 43 38.87 0.88 9.74
CA VAL A 43 38.54 2.31 9.73
C VAL A 43 38.32 2.71 11.19
N GLU A 44 39.26 3.46 11.75
CA GLU A 44 39.05 4.16 13.02
C GLU A 44 38.11 5.34 12.79
N CYS A 45 36.97 5.34 13.48
CA CYS A 45 36.03 6.44 13.48
C CYS A 45 36.23 7.25 14.77
N CYS A 46 36.60 8.52 14.62
CA CYS A 46 36.71 9.47 15.73
C CYS A 46 35.36 9.64 16.45
N SER A 47 35.41 9.53 17.77
CA SER A 47 34.26 9.68 18.67
C SER A 47 33.71 11.10 18.65
N SER A 48 32.64 11.33 17.89
CA SER A 48 31.81 12.52 18.02
C SER A 48 30.84 12.35 19.20
N SER A 49 31.02 13.16 20.25
CA SER A 49 30.04 13.58 21.27
C SER A 49 28.82 12.66 21.47
N ALA A 50 28.87 11.83 22.52
CA ALA A 50 27.76 10.97 22.93
C ALA A 50 26.59 11.79 23.48
N LYS A 51 25.60 12.09 22.62
CA LYS A 51 24.23 12.31 23.10
C LYS A 51 23.71 10.96 23.61
N THR A 52 23.26 10.90 24.85
CA THR A 52 22.57 9.73 25.41
C THR A 52 21.40 9.38 24.51
N TYR A 53 21.48 8.25 23.80
CA TYR A 53 20.42 7.81 22.90
C TYR A 53 19.28 7.25 23.74
N ASN A 54 18.14 7.92 23.75
CA ASN A 54 16.96 7.44 24.47
C ASN A 54 16.04 6.72 23.49
N GLU A 55 16.08 5.38 23.49
CA GLU A 55 15.28 4.55 22.58
C GLU A 55 13.78 4.82 22.72
N ASP A 56 13.30 5.06 23.94
CA ASP A 56 11.89 5.34 24.20
C ASP A 56 11.43 6.65 23.55
N GLU A 57 12.27 7.70 23.57
CA GLU A 57 11.97 8.96 22.88
C GLU A 57 11.89 8.79 21.36
N GLU A 58 12.70 7.92 20.78
CA GLU A 58 12.66 7.63 19.34
C GLU A 58 11.44 6.79 18.96
N MET A 59 11.07 5.83 19.81
CA MET A 59 9.85 5.05 19.63
C MET A 59 8.60 5.94 19.71
N ASP A 60 8.58 6.88 20.65
CA ASP A 60 7.50 7.85 20.84
C ASP A 60 7.19 8.69 19.60
N LYS A 61 8.18 8.96 18.75
CA LYS A 61 7.98 9.69 17.50
C LYS A 61 7.03 8.94 16.56
N ILE A 62 7.09 7.61 16.53
CA ILE A 62 6.20 6.79 15.70
C ILE A 62 4.84 6.63 16.38
N ARG A 63 4.82 6.35 17.68
CA ARG A 63 3.57 6.18 18.45
C ARG A 63 2.63 7.37 18.30
N ARG A 64 3.17 8.60 18.34
CA ARG A 64 2.39 9.85 18.20
C ARG A 64 1.78 10.06 16.82
N LEU A 65 2.23 9.35 15.79
CA LEU A 65 1.67 9.44 14.45
C LEU A 65 0.34 8.67 14.32
N GLN A 66 0.03 7.77 15.25
CA GLN A 66 -1.28 7.11 15.26
C GLN A 66 -2.39 8.14 15.54
N ASN A 67 -3.44 8.09 14.73
CA ASN A 67 -4.63 8.90 14.88
C ASN A 67 -5.86 8.01 14.65
N GLY A 68 -6.34 7.40 15.74
CA GLY A 68 -7.41 6.41 15.68
C GLY A 68 -6.98 5.19 14.87
N SER A 69 -7.73 4.90 13.81
CA SER A 69 -7.45 3.83 12.84
C SER A 69 -6.61 4.26 11.63
N ASP A 70 -6.03 5.45 11.67
CA ASP A 70 -5.14 5.97 10.63
C ASP A 70 -3.77 6.34 11.22
N VAL A 71 -2.82 6.64 10.34
CA VAL A 71 -1.56 7.35 10.66
C VAL A 71 -1.64 8.75 10.08
N ARG A 72 -1.31 9.79 10.85
CA ARG A 72 -1.31 11.19 10.39
C ARG A 72 -0.12 11.96 10.97
N GLY A 73 0.44 12.87 10.18
CA GLY A 73 1.48 13.78 10.66
C GLY A 73 1.73 14.94 9.70
N VAL A 74 2.62 15.83 10.10
CA VAL A 74 3.20 16.91 9.31
C VAL A 74 4.25 16.32 8.38
N ALA A 75 3.99 16.39 7.08
CA ALA A 75 4.87 15.87 6.02
C ALA A 75 5.71 16.97 5.36
N LEU A 76 5.31 18.23 5.49
CA LEU A 76 5.99 19.39 4.91
C LEU A 76 6.13 20.51 5.94
N GLN A 77 7.21 21.27 5.81
CA GLN A 77 7.38 22.51 6.58
C GLN A 77 6.30 23.53 6.22
N GLY A 78 5.94 24.40 7.17
CA GLY A 78 5.00 25.51 6.94
C GLY A 78 3.88 25.65 7.96
N GLU A 79 3.69 24.68 8.85
CA GLU A 79 2.79 24.83 10.00
C GLU A 79 3.49 25.54 11.16
N LYS A 80 2.94 26.67 11.62
CA LYS A 80 3.51 27.41 12.77
C LYS A 80 3.54 26.52 14.01
N GLY A 81 4.71 26.42 14.63
CA GLY A 81 4.91 25.68 15.88
C GLY A 81 4.88 24.14 15.72
N ARG A 82 4.94 23.60 14.50
CA ARG A 82 5.02 22.16 14.28
C ARG A 82 6.15 21.80 13.32
N SER A 83 6.98 20.86 13.74
CA SER A 83 8.02 20.26 12.91
C SER A 83 7.46 19.13 12.06
N VAL A 84 8.17 18.78 10.98
CA VAL A 84 7.90 17.58 10.18
C VAL A 84 8.16 16.34 11.04
N ASP A 85 7.14 15.52 11.23
CA ASP A 85 7.16 14.27 11.99
C ASP A 85 6.84 13.04 11.12
N LEU A 86 6.07 13.23 10.03
CA LEU A 86 5.77 12.19 9.05
C LEU A 86 6.89 12.11 7.99
N THR A 87 8.02 11.57 8.42
CA THR A 87 9.24 11.50 7.62
C THR A 87 9.31 10.21 6.77
N PRO A 88 10.12 10.16 5.70
CA PRO A 88 10.35 8.93 4.94
C PRO A 88 10.78 7.71 5.81
N PRO A 89 11.73 7.80 6.76
CA PRO A 89 12.08 6.64 7.59
C PRO A 89 10.95 6.21 8.53
N ALA A 90 10.10 7.13 9.00
CA ALA A 90 8.90 6.79 9.77
C ALA A 90 7.89 6.01 8.92
N ILE A 91 7.59 6.51 7.71
CA ILE A 91 6.70 5.85 6.76
C ILE A 91 7.23 4.48 6.33
N GLU A 92 8.55 4.35 6.08
CA GLU A 92 9.17 3.08 5.73
C GLU A 92 8.96 2.03 6.85
N ALA A 93 9.23 2.40 8.11
CA ALA A 93 9.04 1.50 9.24
C ALA A 93 7.57 1.09 9.43
N ILE A 94 6.63 2.03 9.27
CA ILE A 94 5.19 1.77 9.38
C ILE A 94 4.71 0.85 8.27
N ALA A 95 5.09 1.14 7.02
CA ALA A 95 4.67 0.37 5.85
C ALA A 95 5.21 -1.06 5.90
N GLU A 96 6.43 -1.24 6.38
CA GLU A 96 7.00 -2.56 6.59
C GLU A 96 6.28 -3.35 7.68
N SER A 97 6.08 -2.75 8.86
CA SER A 97 5.34 -3.41 9.95
C SER A 97 3.91 -3.78 9.52
N PHE A 98 3.27 -2.94 8.69
CA PHE A 98 2.00 -3.29 8.07
C PHE A 98 2.11 -4.50 7.13
N GLY A 99 3.12 -4.55 6.26
CA GLY A 99 3.36 -5.69 5.38
C GLY A 99 3.54 -7.00 6.15
N GLU A 100 4.35 -6.98 7.21
CA GLU A 100 4.55 -8.12 8.12
C GLU A 100 3.25 -8.53 8.83
N TRP A 101 2.46 -7.55 9.30
CA TRP A 101 1.17 -7.78 9.92
C TRP A 101 0.20 -8.49 8.97
N VAL A 102 0.13 -8.07 7.70
CA VAL A 102 -0.69 -8.73 6.67
C VAL A 102 -0.19 -10.16 6.40
N ILE A 103 1.12 -10.36 6.27
CA ILE A 103 1.72 -11.69 6.06
C ILE A 103 1.37 -12.64 7.20
N LYS A 104 1.51 -12.19 8.45
CA LYS A 104 1.15 -12.95 9.66
C LYS A 104 -0.34 -13.30 9.67
N GLY A 105 -1.22 -12.38 9.28
CA GLY A 105 -2.66 -12.58 9.27
C GLY A 105 -3.18 -13.58 8.21
N LEU A 106 -2.43 -13.83 7.14
CA LEU A 106 -2.86 -14.72 6.04
C LEU A 106 -2.57 -16.21 6.29
N ASN A 107 -1.80 -16.57 7.33
CA ASN A 107 -1.47 -17.94 7.74
C ASN A 107 -0.96 -18.89 6.63
N ASN A 108 -0.56 -18.35 5.47
CA ASN A 108 -0.10 -19.13 4.33
C ASN A 108 1.33 -18.72 3.97
N LYS A 109 2.31 -19.52 4.43
CA LYS A 109 3.74 -19.24 4.28
C LYS A 109 4.25 -19.26 2.84
N GLU A 110 3.48 -19.82 1.90
CA GLU A 110 3.90 -19.96 0.50
C GLU A 110 3.29 -18.89 -0.42
N LYS A 111 2.24 -18.19 0.04
CA LYS A 111 1.58 -17.17 -0.76
C LYS A 111 2.37 -15.85 -0.71
N VAL A 112 2.68 -15.31 -1.88
CA VAL A 112 3.22 -13.96 -1.98
C VAL A 112 2.10 -12.94 -1.73
N VAL A 113 2.29 -12.07 -0.74
CA VAL A 113 1.31 -11.05 -0.35
C VAL A 113 1.38 -9.87 -1.30
N MET A 114 0.24 -9.50 -1.88
CA MET A 114 0.12 -8.38 -2.80
C MET A 114 -0.51 -7.16 -2.12
N VAL A 115 0.19 -6.03 -2.13
CA VAL A 115 -0.25 -4.79 -1.48
C VAL A 115 -0.26 -3.64 -2.48
N SER A 116 -1.39 -2.95 -2.59
CA SER A 116 -1.52 -1.75 -3.43
C SER A 116 -1.35 -0.46 -2.65
N LEU A 117 -0.86 0.59 -3.31
CA LEU A 117 -0.83 1.96 -2.80
C LEU A 117 -1.57 2.88 -3.77
N GLY A 118 -2.52 3.65 -3.24
CA GLY A 118 -3.09 4.82 -3.91
C GLY A 118 -2.80 6.09 -3.11
N LYS A 119 -2.83 7.25 -3.77
CA LYS A 119 -2.61 8.55 -3.11
C LYS A 119 -3.53 9.65 -3.61
N ASP A 120 -3.76 10.65 -2.78
CA ASP A 120 -4.37 11.92 -3.17
C ASP A 120 -3.30 12.87 -3.82
N PRO A 121 -3.66 14.06 -4.32
CA PRO A 121 -2.73 14.93 -5.04
C PRO A 121 -1.81 15.77 -4.12
N ARG A 122 -1.60 15.38 -2.85
CA ARG A 122 -0.70 16.11 -1.93
C ARG A 122 0.75 16.12 -2.45
N ILE A 123 1.41 17.27 -2.31
CA ILE A 123 2.80 17.51 -2.76
C ILE A 123 3.78 16.49 -2.16
N SER A 124 3.62 16.16 -0.87
CA SER A 124 4.44 15.16 -0.18
C SER A 124 4.23 13.72 -0.66
N GLY A 125 3.16 13.44 -1.41
CA GLY A 125 2.76 12.09 -1.78
C GLY A 125 3.79 11.34 -2.61
N ASN A 126 4.48 12.02 -3.55
CA ASN A 126 5.48 11.37 -4.39
C ASN A 126 6.66 10.86 -3.54
N THR A 127 7.23 11.71 -2.69
CA THR A 127 8.37 11.35 -1.84
C THR A 127 8.00 10.25 -0.84
N LEU A 128 6.86 10.38 -0.18
CA LEU A 128 6.44 9.39 0.83
C LEU A 128 6.06 8.05 0.19
N SER A 129 5.55 8.03 -1.04
CA SER A 129 5.20 6.76 -1.72
C SER A 129 6.41 5.84 -1.90
N VAL A 130 7.59 6.40 -2.17
CA VAL A 130 8.83 5.64 -2.27
C VAL A 130 9.16 4.94 -0.95
N ALA A 131 8.97 5.62 0.18
CA ALA A 131 9.18 5.04 1.50
C ALA A 131 8.17 3.92 1.81
N VAL A 132 6.90 4.10 1.41
CA VAL A 132 5.89 3.03 1.55
C VAL A 132 6.30 1.78 0.76
N PHE A 133 6.69 1.94 -0.50
CA PHE A 133 7.11 0.82 -1.33
C PHE A 133 8.39 0.15 -0.80
N SER A 134 9.32 0.93 -0.26
CA SER A 134 10.53 0.40 0.38
C SER A 134 10.19 -0.47 1.59
N GLY A 135 9.36 0.04 2.50
CA GLY A 135 8.92 -0.71 3.68
C GLY A 135 8.18 -2.00 3.32
N LEU A 136 7.19 -1.91 2.43
CA LEU A 136 6.43 -3.09 1.98
C LEU A 136 7.31 -4.14 1.29
N THR A 137 8.25 -3.71 0.44
CA THR A 137 9.16 -4.65 -0.23
C THR A 137 10.09 -5.30 0.79
N ARG A 138 10.54 -4.55 1.81
CA ARG A 138 11.38 -5.08 2.89
C ARG A 138 10.66 -6.11 3.75
N ALA A 139 9.34 -5.97 3.91
CA ALA A 139 8.49 -6.98 4.53
C ALA A 139 8.31 -8.24 3.66
N GLY A 140 8.70 -8.21 2.38
CA GLY A 140 8.53 -9.32 1.44
C GLY A 140 7.24 -9.26 0.62
N CYS A 141 6.54 -8.12 0.59
CA CYS A 141 5.33 -7.96 -0.21
C CYS A 141 5.66 -7.65 -1.68
N MET A 142 4.78 -8.11 -2.59
CA MET A 142 4.68 -7.56 -3.95
C MET A 142 3.87 -6.27 -3.92
N VAL A 143 4.40 -5.21 -4.50
CA VAL A 143 3.86 -3.86 -4.40
C VAL A 143 3.31 -3.33 -5.73
N PHE A 144 2.13 -2.71 -5.66
CA PHE A 144 1.41 -2.17 -6.81
C PHE A 144 1.10 -0.68 -6.62
N ASP A 145 1.47 0.14 -7.61
CA ASP A 145 1.25 1.59 -7.61
C ASP A 145 0.01 1.92 -8.45
N MET A 146 -1.08 2.33 -7.80
CA MET A 146 -2.31 2.76 -8.45
C MET A 146 -2.27 4.25 -8.85
N GLY A 147 -1.23 4.99 -8.46
CA GLY A 147 -1.14 6.41 -8.68
C GLY A 147 -2.21 7.20 -7.91
N LEU A 148 -2.85 8.15 -8.59
CA LEU A 148 -3.94 8.93 -8.01
C LEU A 148 -5.17 8.04 -7.83
N ALA A 149 -5.64 7.94 -6.60
CA ALA A 149 -6.80 7.15 -6.25
C ALA A 149 -7.63 7.83 -5.16
N THR A 150 -8.86 7.36 -4.98
CA THR A 150 -9.71 7.78 -3.87
C THR A 150 -9.63 6.75 -2.74
N THR A 151 -10.00 7.17 -1.53
CA THR A 151 -10.13 6.24 -0.38
C THR A 151 -11.01 5.03 -0.68
N PRO A 152 -12.24 5.19 -1.23
CA PRO A 152 -13.04 4.02 -1.59
C PRO A 152 -12.39 3.19 -2.71
N ALA A 153 -11.72 3.78 -3.70
CA ALA A 153 -11.00 3.01 -4.71
C ALA A 153 -9.92 2.10 -4.08
N CYS A 154 -9.16 2.60 -3.11
CA CYS A 154 -8.15 1.80 -2.41
C CYS A 154 -8.76 0.59 -1.69
N PHE A 155 -9.86 0.78 -0.96
CA PHE A 155 -10.59 -0.35 -0.38
C PHE A 155 -11.11 -1.31 -1.47
N MET A 156 -11.75 -0.79 -2.51
CA MET A 156 -12.30 -1.62 -3.58
C MET A 156 -11.21 -2.41 -4.32
N SER A 157 -9.95 -1.95 -4.32
CA SER A 157 -8.83 -2.69 -4.91
C SER A 157 -8.53 -4.03 -4.22
N THR A 158 -8.97 -4.22 -2.97
CA THR A 158 -8.82 -5.49 -2.24
C THR A 158 -9.91 -6.51 -2.59
N ILE A 159 -11.06 -6.06 -3.11
CA ILE A 159 -12.24 -6.92 -3.36
C ILE A 159 -12.64 -7.03 -4.83
N LEU A 160 -12.36 -6.03 -5.68
CA LEU A 160 -12.75 -6.04 -7.08
C LEU A 160 -11.81 -6.85 -7.96
N PRO A 161 -12.35 -7.73 -8.83
CA PRO A 161 -11.62 -8.31 -9.95
C PRO A 161 -11.12 -7.23 -10.93
N PRO A 162 -9.97 -7.43 -11.60
CA PRO A 162 -9.07 -8.59 -11.50
C PRO A 162 -7.97 -8.45 -10.43
N CYS A 163 -7.91 -7.34 -9.70
CA CYS A 163 -6.78 -7.02 -8.82
C CYS A 163 -6.78 -7.81 -7.51
N GLN A 164 -7.90 -7.72 -6.76
CA GLN A 164 -8.14 -8.43 -5.49
C GLN A 164 -6.92 -8.54 -4.56
N TYR A 165 -6.23 -7.42 -4.37
CA TYR A 165 -5.03 -7.35 -3.53
C TYR A 165 -5.32 -7.82 -2.10
N ASP A 166 -4.30 -8.35 -1.42
CA ASP A 166 -4.47 -8.83 -0.04
C ASP A 166 -4.69 -7.66 0.93
N ALA A 167 -4.05 -6.53 0.64
CA ALA A 167 -4.20 -5.30 1.38
C ALA A 167 -3.99 -4.07 0.48
N SER A 168 -4.42 -2.90 0.96
CA SER A 168 -4.19 -1.62 0.30
C SER A 168 -3.89 -0.52 1.31
N ILE A 169 -3.04 0.42 0.90
CA ILE A 169 -2.77 1.66 1.62
C ILE A 169 -3.33 2.83 0.80
N MET A 170 -4.07 3.73 1.45
CA MET A 170 -4.38 5.05 0.89
C MET A 170 -3.53 6.10 1.59
N MET A 171 -2.69 6.80 0.82
CA MET A 171 -1.90 7.93 1.30
C MET A 171 -2.70 9.22 1.17
N THR A 172 -3.06 9.79 2.32
CA THR A 172 -3.86 11.01 2.38
C THR A 172 -3.84 11.60 3.79
N ALA A 173 -4.06 12.92 3.93
CA ALA A 173 -4.53 13.54 5.17
C ALA A 173 -6.03 13.95 5.12
N SER A 174 -6.79 13.44 4.15
CA SER A 174 -8.20 13.78 3.89
C SER A 174 -8.40 15.29 3.76
N HIS A 175 -9.12 15.92 4.69
CA HIS A 175 -9.43 17.35 4.72
C HIS A 175 -8.39 18.21 5.47
N LEU A 176 -7.36 17.60 6.06
CA LEU A 176 -6.34 18.35 6.80
C LEU A 176 -5.49 19.24 5.86
N PRO A 177 -4.82 20.30 6.39
CA PRO A 177 -3.98 21.21 5.60
C PRO A 177 -2.99 20.51 4.68
N TYR A 178 -2.58 21.18 3.59
CA TYR A 178 -1.71 20.59 2.56
C TYR A 178 -0.35 20.09 3.08
N THR A 179 0.11 20.64 4.20
CA THR A 179 1.33 20.26 4.94
C THR A 179 1.21 18.91 5.64
N ARG A 180 -0.02 18.42 5.88
CA ARG A 180 -0.29 17.10 6.47
C ARG A 180 -0.33 16.01 5.42
N ASN A 181 0.08 14.81 5.82
CA ASN A 181 -0.22 13.58 5.10
C ASN A 181 -0.49 12.44 6.09
N GLY A 182 -0.69 11.22 5.59
CA GLY A 182 -0.98 10.08 6.42
C GLY A 182 -1.25 8.81 5.63
N LEU A 183 -1.49 7.71 6.33
CA LEU A 183 -1.79 6.41 5.76
C LEU A 183 -3.11 5.89 6.34
N LYS A 184 -3.96 5.35 5.47
CA LYS A 184 -5.12 4.52 5.83
C LYS A 184 -4.87 3.12 5.32
N PHE A 185 -5.24 2.11 6.10
CA PHE A 185 -4.97 0.71 5.78
C PHE A 185 -6.28 -0.05 5.53
N PHE A 186 -6.26 -0.91 4.51
CA PHE A 186 -7.40 -1.74 4.12
C PHE A 186 -6.98 -3.18 3.91
N THR A 187 -7.85 -4.10 4.28
CA THR A 187 -7.81 -5.51 3.86
C THR A 187 -9.13 -5.87 3.17
N LYS A 188 -9.29 -7.14 2.79
CA LYS A 188 -10.58 -7.66 2.31
C LYS A 188 -11.71 -7.58 3.33
N LYS A 189 -11.36 -7.44 4.63
CA LYS A 189 -12.34 -7.31 5.72
C LYS A 189 -12.84 -5.88 5.94
N GLY A 190 -12.18 -4.88 5.34
CA GLY A 190 -12.48 -3.47 5.56
C GLY A 190 -11.25 -2.65 5.91
N GLY A 191 -11.48 -1.44 6.42
CA GLY A 191 -10.43 -0.63 7.05
C GLY A 191 -10.00 -1.23 8.38
N LEU A 192 -8.72 -1.05 8.73
CA LEU A 192 -8.21 -1.48 10.03
C LEU A 192 -8.86 -0.70 11.18
N THR A 193 -8.88 -1.33 12.35
CA THR A 193 -9.28 -0.73 13.63
C THR A 193 -8.13 0.02 14.28
N SER A 194 -8.41 0.84 15.30
CA SER A 194 -7.36 1.54 16.05
C SER A 194 -6.39 0.58 16.74
N VAL A 195 -6.88 -0.55 17.26
CA VAL A 195 -6.06 -1.56 17.94
C VAL A 195 -5.11 -2.24 16.96
N GLU A 196 -5.58 -2.55 15.74
CA GLU A 196 -4.71 -3.13 14.70
C GLU A 196 -3.63 -2.14 14.25
N VAL A 197 -3.98 -0.85 14.11
CA VAL A 197 -2.99 0.19 13.78
C VAL A 197 -2.01 0.44 14.91
N GLU A 198 -2.44 0.34 16.17
CA GLU A 198 -1.56 0.42 17.34
C GLU A 198 -0.52 -0.71 17.33
N GLU A 199 -0.92 -1.96 17.05
CA GLU A 199 0.01 -3.09 16.90
C GLU A 199 1.08 -2.81 15.82
N ILE A 200 0.65 -2.27 14.68
CA ILE A 200 1.55 -1.91 13.57
C ILE A 200 2.50 -0.78 13.97
N CYS A 201 1.99 0.29 14.59
CA CYS A 201 2.77 1.45 15.00
C CYS A 201 3.78 1.09 16.10
N GLU A 202 3.42 0.21 17.03
CA GLU A 202 4.32 -0.22 18.10
C GLU A 202 5.50 -1.03 17.53
N GLU A 203 5.25 -1.95 16.60
CA GLU A 203 6.32 -2.69 15.93
C GLU A 203 7.17 -1.75 15.03
N ALA A 204 6.53 -0.79 14.35
CA ALA A 204 7.25 0.23 13.58
C ALA A 204 8.13 1.11 14.47
N ALA A 205 7.69 1.46 15.68
CA ALA A 205 8.46 2.24 16.64
C ALA A 205 9.78 1.54 17.01
N ARG A 206 9.72 0.23 17.30
CA ARG A 206 10.92 -0.59 17.60
C ARG A 206 11.90 -0.60 16.43
N LYS A 207 11.39 -0.80 15.20
CA LYS A 207 12.22 -0.76 13.99
C LYS A 207 12.87 0.60 13.81
N TYR A 208 12.09 1.67 13.95
CA TYR A 208 12.54 3.05 13.75
C TYR A 208 13.65 3.44 14.73
N ALA A 209 13.48 3.13 16.03
CA ALA A 209 14.48 3.41 17.07
C ALA A 209 15.80 2.65 16.79
N LYS A 210 15.72 1.34 16.49
CA LYS A 210 16.90 0.51 16.17
C LYS A 210 17.69 0.99 14.95
N ARG A 211 17.03 1.66 14.02
CA ARG A 211 17.62 2.16 12.76
C ARG A 211 18.20 3.56 12.89
N PHE A 212 18.03 4.22 14.03
CA PHE A 212 18.45 5.60 14.23
C PHE A 212 17.90 6.56 13.18
N ALA A 213 16.61 6.41 12.82
CA ALA A 213 15.92 7.20 11.79
C ALA A 213 16.56 7.17 10.39
N LYS A 214 17.36 6.14 10.07
CA LYS A 214 17.97 5.99 8.74
C LYS A 214 16.99 5.38 7.75
N VAL A 215 16.98 5.91 6.54
CA VAL A 215 16.21 5.40 5.39
C VAL A 215 17.00 4.31 4.69
N SER A 216 16.36 3.19 4.37
CA SER A 216 16.90 2.24 3.39
C SER A 216 16.52 2.72 1.99
N THR A 217 17.46 3.37 1.30
CA THR A 217 17.24 3.88 -0.07
C THR A 217 17.24 2.79 -1.14
N THR A 218 17.52 1.54 -0.76
CA THR A 218 17.53 0.42 -1.70
C THR A 218 16.11 -0.14 -1.80
N LEU A 219 15.46 0.05 -2.96
CA LEU A 219 14.26 -0.69 -3.33
C LEU A 219 14.71 -2.03 -3.93
N PRO A 220 14.51 -3.18 -3.26
CA PRO A 220 14.86 -4.48 -3.83
C PRO A 220 14.04 -4.79 -5.10
N THR A 221 12.81 -4.25 -5.15
CA THR A 221 11.82 -4.53 -6.18
C THR A 221 11.12 -3.23 -6.57
N ARG A 222 11.00 -2.98 -7.87
CA ARG A 222 10.26 -1.83 -8.40
C ARG A 222 8.75 -2.07 -8.29
N PRO A 223 7.95 -1.08 -7.84
CA PRO A 223 6.50 -1.23 -7.82
C PRO A 223 5.92 -1.40 -9.22
N THR A 224 4.96 -2.30 -9.35
CA THR A 224 4.21 -2.50 -10.59
C THR A 224 3.16 -1.42 -10.72
N LYS A 225 3.25 -0.56 -11.73
CA LYS A 225 2.22 0.45 -12.00
C LYS A 225 0.98 -0.20 -12.60
N VAL A 226 -0.20 0.17 -12.11
CA VAL A 226 -1.47 -0.39 -12.55
C VAL A 226 -2.51 0.70 -12.79
N ASP A 227 -3.37 0.52 -13.79
CA ASP A 227 -4.52 1.39 -14.03
C ASP A 227 -5.78 0.84 -13.35
N PHE A 228 -5.79 0.89 -12.01
CA PHE A 228 -6.97 0.46 -11.26
C PHE A 228 -8.16 1.41 -11.42
N MET A 229 -7.90 2.70 -11.67
CA MET A 229 -8.96 3.71 -11.72
C MET A 229 -9.88 3.52 -12.93
N SER A 230 -9.37 3.07 -14.08
CA SER A 230 -10.22 2.69 -15.21
C SER A 230 -11.17 1.54 -14.86
N ASN A 231 -10.69 0.51 -14.17
CA ASN A 231 -11.52 -0.61 -13.70
C ASN A 231 -12.56 -0.14 -12.68
N TYR A 232 -12.17 0.69 -11.72
CA TYR A 232 -13.09 1.19 -10.70
C TYR A 232 -14.17 2.11 -11.30
N ALA A 233 -13.79 3.01 -12.21
CA ALA A 233 -14.74 3.86 -12.92
C ALA A 233 -15.71 3.03 -13.78
N LYS A 234 -15.24 1.96 -14.43
CA LYS A 234 -16.10 1.01 -15.13
C LYS A 234 -17.10 0.35 -14.18
N HIS A 235 -16.63 -0.17 -13.05
CA HIS A 235 -17.48 -0.80 -12.05
C HIS A 235 -18.60 0.14 -11.55
N LEU A 236 -18.27 1.40 -11.26
CA LEU A 236 -19.28 2.40 -10.86
C LEU A 236 -20.29 2.69 -11.98
N ARG A 237 -19.84 2.80 -13.24
CA ARG A 237 -20.74 2.97 -14.39
C ARG A 237 -21.67 1.77 -14.54
N ASP A 238 -21.15 0.55 -14.42
CA ASP A 238 -21.95 -0.67 -14.55
C ASP A 238 -23.03 -0.74 -13.46
N ILE A 239 -22.70 -0.40 -12.20
CA ILE A 239 -23.69 -0.26 -11.13
C ILE A 239 -24.81 0.71 -11.53
N ILE A 240 -24.47 1.88 -12.07
CA ILE A 240 -25.49 2.87 -12.48
C ILE A 240 -26.37 2.31 -13.60
N LYS A 241 -25.77 1.69 -14.62
CA LYS A 241 -26.50 1.09 -15.75
C LYS A 241 -27.45 -0.02 -15.28
N GLU A 242 -26.97 -0.93 -14.44
CA GLU A 242 -27.76 -2.03 -13.90
C GLU A 242 -28.87 -1.57 -12.97
N ARG A 243 -28.62 -0.57 -12.12
CA ARG A 243 -29.61 -0.09 -11.14
C ARG A 243 -30.66 0.82 -11.78
N VAL A 244 -30.29 1.64 -12.76
CA VAL A 244 -31.27 2.45 -13.50
C VAL A 244 -32.03 1.58 -14.50
N ASN A 245 -31.34 0.64 -15.16
CA ASN A 245 -31.90 -0.31 -16.12
C ASN A 245 -32.83 0.34 -17.15
N HIS A 246 -32.40 1.47 -17.74
CA HIS A 246 -33.25 2.27 -18.62
C HIS A 246 -33.64 1.46 -19.88
N PRO A 247 -34.93 1.32 -20.22
CA PRO A 247 -35.40 0.38 -21.24
C PRO A 247 -34.84 0.67 -22.64
N TYR A 248 -34.60 1.94 -22.97
CA TYR A 248 -34.15 2.37 -24.31
C TYR A 248 -32.72 2.94 -24.35
N HIS A 249 -32.12 3.21 -23.19
CA HIS A 249 -30.87 3.97 -23.07
C HIS A 249 -29.97 3.36 -21.99
N TYR A 250 -29.82 2.04 -22.03
CA TYR A 250 -29.07 1.29 -21.01
C TYR A 250 -27.62 1.77 -20.84
N ASP A 251 -26.92 2.11 -21.92
CA ASP A 251 -25.54 2.61 -21.87
C ASP A 251 -25.41 4.09 -21.49
N THR A 252 -26.49 4.85 -21.66
CA THR A 252 -26.55 6.29 -21.31
C THR A 252 -27.77 6.57 -20.44
N PRO A 253 -27.90 5.96 -19.25
CA PRO A 253 -29.13 5.98 -18.46
C PRO A 253 -29.47 7.37 -17.91
N LEU A 254 -28.52 8.30 -17.92
CA LEU A 254 -28.69 9.68 -17.48
C LEU A 254 -28.83 10.69 -18.63
N LYS A 255 -29.01 10.20 -19.87
CA LYS A 255 -29.19 11.08 -21.03
C LYS A 255 -30.46 11.93 -20.85
N GLY A 256 -30.30 13.26 -20.85
CA GLY A 256 -31.41 14.21 -20.67
C GLY A 256 -31.75 14.54 -19.21
N PHE A 257 -31.04 13.98 -18.23
CA PHE A 257 -31.21 14.36 -16.82
C PHE A 257 -30.76 15.81 -16.60
N GLN A 258 -31.70 16.67 -16.18
CA GLN A 258 -31.44 18.06 -15.78
C GLN A 258 -31.50 18.13 -14.25
N LYS A 259 -30.53 18.81 -13.63
CA LYS A 259 -30.40 18.97 -12.17
C LYS A 259 -31.34 20.02 -11.62
#